data_AF-A0A919IY93-F1
#
_entry.id   AF-A0A919IY93-F1
#
_cell.length_a   1.000
_cell.length_b   1.000
_cell.length_c   1.000
_cell.angle_alpha   90.00
_cell.angle_beta   90.00
_cell.angle_gamma   90.00
#
_symmetry.space_group_name_H-M   'P 1'
#
loop_
_entity.id
_entity.type
_entity.pdbx_description
1 polymer ?
#
loop_
_entity_poly.entity_id
_entity_poly.type
_entity_poly.pdbx_seq_one_letter_code
_entity_poly.pdbx_strand_id
1 'polypeptide(L)'
;MKIKLDLHDIFNKGQEIDRALRGVIDEAIAKKAAMVEIIPGKGSGALKKKVLRFLDQREIKQLYHRVEKDGDNWGRLFVHFRHDAPTGRRGRGR
;
A
#
# COMPACT_ATOMS: atom_id res chain seq x y z
N MET A 1 -4.91 8.31 10.48
CA MET A 1 -4.98 8.96 9.15
C MET A 1 -4.77 7.93 8.05
N LYS A 2 -5.50 8.04 6.93
CA LYS A 2 -5.35 7.18 5.74
C LYS A 2 -4.95 8.02 4.53
N ILE A 3 -4.09 7.47 3.67
CA ILE A 3 -3.69 8.09 2.40
C ILE A 3 -4.15 7.19 1.26
N LYS A 4 -4.61 7.77 0.16
CA LYS A 4 -5.10 7.04 -1.01
C LYS A 4 -4.26 7.39 -2.23
N LEU A 5 -3.85 6.37 -2.99
CA LEU A 5 -3.17 6.51 -4.28
C LEU A 5 -4.00 5.82 -5.36
N ASP A 6 -4.45 6.60 -6.35
CA ASP A 6 -5.10 6.09 -7.54
C ASP A 6 -4.07 5.97 -8.67
N LEU A 7 -3.90 4.76 -9.20
CA LEU A 7 -2.96 4.48 -10.29
C LEU A 7 -3.68 4.29 -11.63
N HIS A 8 -5.01 4.43 -11.67
CA HIS A 8 -5.80 4.23 -12.88
C HIS A 8 -5.39 5.21 -13.99
N ASP A 9 -5.08 6.47 -13.66
CA ASP A 9 -4.77 7.49 -14.67
C ASP A 9 -3.34 7.37 -15.25
N ILE A 10 -2.42 6.74 -14.52
CA ILE A 10 -1.00 6.58 -14.92
C ILE A 10 -0.64 5.14 -15.28
N PHE A 11 -1.64 4.30 -15.57
CA PHE A 11 -1.47 2.86 -15.78
C PHE A 11 -0.49 2.49 -16.90
N ASN A 12 -0.37 3.34 -17.92
CA ASN A 12 0.50 3.16 -19.07
C ASN A 12 1.91 3.78 -18.89
N LYS A 13 2.13 4.52 -17.80
CA LYS A 13 3.40 5.20 -17.52
C LYS A 13 4.16 4.48 -16.43
N GLY A 14 4.87 3.43 -16.83
CA GLY A 14 5.62 2.56 -15.92
C GLY A 14 6.48 3.31 -14.89
N GLN A 15 7.27 4.30 -15.33
CA GLN A 15 8.14 5.07 -14.44
C GLN A 15 7.37 5.99 -13.47
N GLU A 16 6.23 6.54 -13.90
CA GLU A 16 5.40 7.38 -13.02
C GLU A 16 4.76 6.54 -11.91
N ILE A 17 4.38 5.30 -12.19
CA ILE A 17 3.85 4.37 -11.17
C ILE A 17 4.88 4.16 -10.05
N ASP A 18 6.13 3.86 -10.39
CA ASP A 18 7.18 3.61 -9.39
C ASP A 18 7.46 4.87 -8.56
N ARG A 19 7.48 6.05 -9.19
CA ARG A 19 7.62 7.33 -8.49
C ARG A 19 6.44 7.64 -7.57
N ALA A 20 5.22 7.44 -8.03
CA ALA A 20 4.02 7.69 -7.24
C ALA A 20 3.90 6.73 -6.04
N LEU A 21 4.24 5.46 -6.25
CA LEU A 21 4.33 4.46 -5.17
C LEU A 21 5.36 4.85 -4.13
N ARG A 22 6.57 5.26 -4.55
CA ARG A 22 7.59 5.72 -3.59
C ARG A 22 7.10 6.94 -2.82
N GLY A 23 6.58 7.95 -3.54
CA GLY A 23 6.07 9.18 -2.95
C GLY A 23 4.97 8.96 -1.91
N VAL A 24 4.00 8.07 -2.16
CA VAL A 24 2.93 7.82 -1.19
C VAL A 24 3.43 7.10 0.07
N ILE A 25 4.43 6.23 -0.06
CA ILE A 25 5.03 5.53 1.08
C ILE A 25 5.83 6.53 1.94
N ASP A 26 6.67 7.35 1.30
CA ASP A 26 7.42 8.40 1.99
C ASP A 26 6.49 9.41 2.67
N GLU A 27 5.40 9.82 2.00
CA GLU A 27 4.37 10.68 2.59
C GLU A 27 3.68 10.01 3.78
N ALA A 28 3.35 8.72 3.69
CA ALA A 28 2.74 7.98 4.79
C ALA A 28 3.64 7.94 6.02
N ILE A 29 4.95 7.73 5.83
CA ILE A 29 5.92 7.74 6.92
C ILE A 29 6.04 9.14 7.51
N ALA A 30 6.19 10.17 6.67
CA ALA A 30 6.32 11.56 7.10
C ALA A 30 5.10 12.04 7.90
N LYS A 31 3.89 11.65 7.47
CA LYS A 31 2.61 11.98 8.11
C LYS A 31 2.19 10.98 9.19
N LYS A 32 2.99 9.94 9.46
CA LYS A 32 2.65 8.82 10.35
C LYS A 32 1.25 8.23 10.06
N ALA A 33 0.92 8.07 8.78
CA ALA A 33 -0.35 7.51 8.35
C ALA A 33 -0.39 6.02 8.67
N ALA A 34 -1.46 5.57 9.33
CA ALA A 34 -1.61 4.17 9.73
C ALA A 34 -1.77 3.22 8.53
N MET A 35 -2.26 3.74 7.40
CA MET A 35 -2.62 2.93 6.24
C MET A 35 -2.55 3.74 4.94
N VAL A 36 -2.07 3.09 3.88
CA VAL A 36 -2.14 3.56 2.50
C VAL A 36 -3.04 2.62 1.69
N GLU A 37 -4.04 3.18 1.02
CA GLU A 37 -4.91 2.49 0.07
C GLU A 37 -4.40 2.74 -1.35
N ILE A 38 -4.01 1.68 -2.06
CA ILE A 38 -3.52 1.73 -3.43
C ILE A 38 -4.59 1.13 -4.34
N ILE A 39 -5.00 1.88 -5.37
CA ILE A 39 -5.99 1.46 -6.37
C ILE A 39 -5.28 1.26 -7.71
N PRO A 40 -4.76 0.04 -8.00
CA PRO A 40 -4.20 -0.31 -9.30
C PRO A 40 -5.24 -0.53 -10.41
N GLY A 41 -6.54 -0.40 -10.12
CA GLY A 41 -7.62 -0.60 -11.11
C GLY A 41 -8.02 -2.07 -11.35
N LYS A 42 -9.07 -2.29 -12.14
CA LYS A 42 -9.71 -3.60 -12.42
C LYS A 42 -9.23 -4.29 -13.71
N GLY A 43 -8.14 -3.81 -14.33
CA GLY A 43 -7.65 -4.33 -15.62
C GLY A 43 -7.08 -5.75 -15.54
N SER A 44 -6.18 -6.09 -16.47
CA SER A 44 -5.54 -7.42 -16.63
C SER A 44 -4.73 -7.93 -15.42
N GLY A 45 -4.69 -7.20 -14.30
CA GLY A 45 -3.90 -7.52 -13.12
C GLY A 45 -2.39 -7.25 -13.26
N ALA A 46 -1.92 -6.80 -14.43
CA ALA A 46 -0.52 -6.44 -14.65
C ALA A 46 -0.05 -5.33 -13.70
N LEU A 47 -0.86 -4.27 -13.55
CA LEU A 47 -0.56 -3.16 -12.64
C LEU A 47 -0.53 -3.63 -11.18
N LYS A 48 -1.48 -4.46 -10.76
CA LYS A 48 -1.48 -5.08 -9.42
C LYS A 48 -0.21 -5.89 -9.16
N LYS A 49 0.23 -6.72 -10.11
CA LYS A 49 1.48 -7.49 -10.01
C LYS A 49 2.69 -6.55 -9.88
N LYS A 50 2.73 -5.46 -10.65
CA LYS A 50 3.81 -4.46 -10.57
C LYS A 50 3.85 -3.79 -9.19
N VAL A 51 2.71 -3.36 -8.65
CA VAL A 51 2.62 -2.78 -7.30
C VAL A 51 3.10 -3.77 -6.24
N LEU A 52 2.66 -5.03 -6.29
CA LEU A 52 3.11 -6.06 -5.35
C LEU A 52 4.62 -6.28 -5.43
N ARG A 53 5.20 -6.29 -6.64
CA ARG A 53 6.65 -6.43 -6.84
C ARG A 53 7.42 -5.23 -6.32
N PHE A 54 6.86 -4.02 -6.40
CA PHE A 54 7.43 -2.82 -5.80
C PHE A 54 7.44 -2.92 -4.27
N LEU A 55 6.31 -3.30 -3.67
CA LEU A 55 6.20 -3.44 -2.21
C LEU A 55 7.13 -4.52 -1.64
N ASP A 56 7.37 -5.60 -2.40
CA ASP A 56 8.27 -6.68 -1.96
C ASP A 56 9.77 -6.32 -2.03
N GLN A 57 10.14 -5.16 -2.60
CA GLN A 57 11.52 -4.68 -2.56
C GLN A 57 11.97 -4.51 -1.11
N ARG A 58 13.14 -5.05 -0.79
CA ARG A 58 13.67 -5.11 0.60
C ARG A 58 13.66 -3.74 1.30
N GLU A 59 13.99 -2.68 0.56
CA GLU A 59 14.02 -1.32 1.08
C GLU A 59 12.63 -0.75 1.43
N ILE A 60 11.59 -1.19 0.73
CA ILE A 60 10.20 -0.78 0.94
C ILE A 60 9.53 -1.66 1.99
N LYS A 61 9.77 -2.97 1.93
CA LYS A 61 9.17 -3.98 2.81
C LYS A 61 9.44 -3.74 4.29
N GLN A 62 10.59 -3.17 4.62
CA GLN A 62 10.95 -2.79 6.00
C GLN A 62 10.18 -1.55 6.51
N LEU A 63 9.55 -0.77 5.62
CA LEU A 63 8.88 0.49 5.98
C LEU A 63 7.44 0.27 6.45
N TYR A 64 6.86 -0.89 6.18
CA TYR A 64 5.48 -1.22 6.53
C TYR A 64 5.39 -2.57 7.27
N HIS A 65 4.25 -2.85 7.88
CA HIS A 65 4.03 -4.06 8.66
C HIS A 65 3.40 -5.20 7.85
N ARG A 66 2.33 -4.91 7.10
CA ARG A 66 1.62 -5.90 6.28
C ARG A 66 0.93 -5.28 5.08
N VAL A 67 0.69 -6.09 4.06
CA VAL A 67 -0.15 -5.76 2.90
C VAL A 67 -1.38 -6.63 2.92
N GLU A 68 -2.55 -6.02 2.91
CA GLU A 68 -3.84 -6.69 2.77
C GLU A 68 -4.34 -6.55 1.34
N LYS A 69 -4.89 -7.64 0.80
CA LYS A 69 -5.50 -7.69 -0.52
C LYS A 69 -6.99 -7.77 -0.30
N ASP A 70 -7.74 -6.87 -0.91
CA ASP A 70 -9.20 -6.95 -0.89
C ASP A 70 -9.63 -8.20 -1.70
N GLY A 71 -10.30 -9.13 -1.01
CA GLY A 71 -10.76 -10.41 -1.56
C GLY A 71 -12.02 -10.28 -2.42
N ASP A 72 -12.84 -9.27 -2.14
CA ASP A 72 -14.13 -9.02 -2.79
C ASP A 72 -14.02 -7.93 -3.87
N ASN A 73 -13.09 -6.99 -3.71
CA ASN A 73 -12.83 -5.92 -4.68
C ASN A 73 -11.39 -6.02 -5.20
N TRP A 74 -11.16 -6.88 -6.20
CA TRP A 74 -9.83 -7.21 -6.73
C TRP A 74 -8.93 -6.03 -7.13
N GLY A 75 -9.48 -4.82 -7.23
CA GLY A 75 -8.80 -3.58 -7.60
C GLY A 75 -8.17 -2.78 -6.46
N ARG A 76 -8.10 -3.27 -5.21
CA ARG A 76 -7.50 -2.53 -4.07
C ARG A 76 -6.43 -3.31 -3.31
N LEU A 77 -5.45 -2.58 -2.80
CA LEU A 77 -4.39 -3.06 -1.92
C LEU A 77 -4.25 -2.10 -0.74
N PHE A 78 -4.13 -2.63 0.46
CA PHE A 78 -3.95 -1.82 1.67
C PHE A 78 -2.58 -2.12 2.28
N VAL A 79 -1.77 -1.08 2.47
CA VAL A 79 -0.47 -1.17 3.12
C VAL A 79 -0.59 -0.59 4.52
N HIS A 80 -0.33 -1.41 5.53
CA HIS A 80 -0.45 -1.01 6.93
C HIS A 80 0.92 -0.68 7.50
N PHE A 81 1.03 0.48 8.13
CA PHE A 81 2.26 0.95 8.76
C PHE A 81 2.15 0.80 10.28
N ARG A 82 3.28 0.47 10.90
CA ARG A 82 3.39 0.46 12.36
C ARG A 82 3.89 1.83 12.82
N HIS A 83 2.96 2.77 12.93
CA HIS A 83 3.16 3.99 13.71
C HIS A 83 2.32 3.81 14.97
N ASP A 84 2.93 3.93 16.14
CA ASP A 84 2.31 3.71 17.45
C ASP A 84 0.97 4.47 17.56
N ALA A 85 -0.11 3.80 17.19
CA ALA A 85 -1.43 4.09 17.68
C ALA A 85 -1.55 3.28 18.98
N PRO A 86 -1.92 3.90 20.12
CA PRO A 86 -2.23 3.15 21.31
C PRO A 86 -3.58 2.46 21.09
N THR A 87 -3.60 1.38 20.30
CA THR A 87 -4.75 0.49 20.26
C THR A 87 -4.62 -0.44 21.45
N GLY A 88 -5.14 0.02 22.58
CA GLY A 88 -5.32 -0.81 23.76
C GLY A 88 -6.00 -2.14 23.40
N ARG A 89 -5.31 -3.22 23.73
CA ARG A 89 -5.77 -4.57 24.15
C ARG A 89 -6.82 -5.32 23.30
N ARG A 90 -6.42 -6.54 22.91
CA ARG A 90 -7.01 -7.90 23.13
C ARG A 90 -6.73 -8.73 21.87
N GLY A 91 -6.02 -9.85 21.86
CA GLY A 91 -5.93 -10.94 22.83
C GLY A 91 -6.43 -12.21 22.12
N ARG A 92 -5.53 -13.17 21.89
CA ARG A 92 -5.80 -14.63 21.78
C ARG A 92 -4.41 -15.28 21.94
N GLY A 93 -4.04 -15.92 23.04
CA GLY A 93 -4.84 -16.72 23.94
C GLY A 93 -4.84 -18.18 23.48
N ARG A 94 -3.66 -18.82 23.51
CA ARG A 94 -3.35 -20.13 24.10
C ARG A 94 -1.89 -20.46 23.83
#